data_AF-A0A820RIY8-F1
#
_entry.id   AF-A0A820RIY8-F1
#
_cell.length_a   1.000
_cell.length_b   1.000
_cell.length_c   1.000
_cell.angle_alpha   90.00
_cell.angle_beta   90.00
_cell.angle_gamma   90.00
#
_symmetry.space_group_name_H-M   'P 1'
#
loop_
_entity.id
_entity.type
_entity.pdbx_description
1 polymer ?
#
loop_
_entity_poly.entity_id
_entity_poly.type
_entity_poly.pdbx_seq_one_letter_code
_entity_poly.pdbx_strand_id
1 'polypeptide(L)'
;MIDINYDKEFDAVINMFYSFGFFESDEENNKVLKNFYNALKPGGKLLFHTDVNIPRILSGQYKEDEIRHLHSQKTLRIIDKYNPQDKRIHGTWIIQDQFGKIIRKDYSVRV
;
A
#
# COMPACT_ATOMS: atom_id res chain seq x y z
N MET A 1 12.16 -3.89 8.33
CA MET A 1 11.45 -5.05 7.70
C MET A 1 11.80 -6.38 8.38
N ILE A 2 10.86 -7.35 8.50
CA ILE A 2 11.12 -8.69 9.07
C ILE A 2 11.89 -9.55 8.06
N ASP A 3 13.06 -10.04 8.44
CA ASP A 3 13.82 -10.92 7.56
C ASP A 3 13.21 -12.32 7.50
N ILE A 4 13.03 -12.82 6.28
CA ILE A 4 12.52 -14.17 6.00
C ILE A 4 13.52 -14.87 5.08
N ASN A 5 13.86 -16.12 5.41
CA ASN A 5 14.92 -16.87 4.74
C ASN A 5 14.39 -18.17 4.14
N TYR A 6 13.40 -18.03 3.26
CA TYR A 6 12.88 -19.14 2.47
C TYR A 6 13.66 -19.29 1.16
N ASP A 7 13.97 -20.51 0.76
CA ASP A 7 14.69 -20.81 -0.48
C ASP A 7 13.95 -21.86 -1.31
N LYS A 8 13.24 -21.39 -2.35
CA LYS A 8 12.51 -22.22 -3.32
C LYS A 8 11.53 -23.21 -2.69
N GLU A 9 10.77 -22.74 -1.71
CA GLU A 9 9.88 -23.59 -0.90
C GLU A 9 8.42 -23.54 -1.37
N PHE A 10 8.01 -22.45 -2.03
CA PHE A 10 6.60 -22.20 -2.35
C PHE A 10 6.32 -22.18 -3.84
N ASP A 11 5.17 -22.73 -4.22
CA ASP A 11 4.64 -22.67 -5.58
C ASP A 11 4.03 -21.28 -5.88
N ALA A 12 3.59 -20.56 -4.84
CA ALA A 12 3.07 -19.22 -4.95
C ALA A 12 3.41 -18.32 -3.75
N VAL A 13 3.60 -17.03 -4.03
CA VAL A 13 3.68 -15.95 -3.04
C VAL A 13 2.55 -14.98 -3.35
N ILE A 14 1.83 -14.54 -2.33
CA ILE A 14 0.65 -13.70 -2.49
C ILE A 14 0.80 -12.44 -1.66
N ASN A 15 0.85 -11.28 -2.31
CA ASN A 15 0.77 -9.98 -1.68
C ASN A 15 -0.65 -9.42 -1.84
N MET A 16 -1.41 -9.39 -0.74
CA MET A 16 -2.82 -8.95 -0.75
C MET A 16 -3.01 -7.57 -0.12
N PHE A 17 -4.16 -6.95 -0.43
CA PHE A 17 -4.65 -5.72 0.21
C PHE A 17 -3.67 -4.54 0.13
N TYR A 18 -2.98 -4.39 -1.00
CA TYR A 18 -2.08 -3.27 -1.26
C TYR A 18 -1.01 -3.12 -0.16
N SER A 19 -0.46 -4.23 0.33
CA SER A 19 0.41 -4.26 1.53
C SER A 19 1.90 -4.04 1.24
N PHE A 20 2.30 -3.84 -0.02
CA PHE A 20 3.66 -3.52 -0.40
C PHE A 20 3.87 -2.01 -0.58
N GLY A 21 5.10 -1.53 -0.37
CA GLY A 21 5.50 -0.16 -0.69
C GLY A 21 5.49 0.82 0.49
N PHE A 22 5.02 0.39 1.67
CA PHE A 22 4.95 1.22 2.87
C PHE A 22 6.31 1.47 3.56
N PHE A 23 7.38 0.76 3.17
CA PHE A 23 8.71 1.07 3.69
C PHE A 23 9.20 2.42 3.16
N GLU A 24 9.98 3.11 3.99
CA GLU A 24 10.48 4.45 3.71
C GLU A 24 11.49 4.45 2.55
N SER A 25 12.30 3.40 2.47
CA SER A 25 13.39 3.26 1.50
C SER A 25 13.05 2.31 0.35
N ASP A 26 13.56 2.62 -0.85
CA ASP A 26 13.47 1.71 -2.00
C ASP A 26 14.31 0.44 -1.74
N GLU A 27 15.38 0.52 -0.95
CA GLU A 27 16.20 -0.61 -0.51
C GLU A 27 15.40 -1.64 0.29
N GLU A 28 14.60 -1.22 1.26
CA GLU A 28 13.75 -2.13 2.04
C GLU A 28 12.66 -2.77 1.16
N ASN A 29 12.03 -1.99 0.28
CA ASN A 29 11.05 -2.51 -0.68
C ASN A 29 11.68 -3.53 -1.63
N ASN A 30 12.89 -3.26 -2.13
CA ASN A 30 13.65 -4.19 -2.97
C ASN A 30 14.01 -5.48 -2.22
N LYS A 31 14.34 -5.39 -0.93
CA LYS A 31 14.61 -6.57 -0.10
C LYS A 31 13.36 -7.44 0.05
N VAL A 32 12.17 -6.86 0.16
CA VAL A 32 10.90 -7.62 0.14
C VAL A 32 10.70 -8.35 -1.17
N LEU A 33 10.90 -7.68 -2.32
CA LEU A 33 10.77 -8.31 -3.64
C LEU A 33 11.78 -9.45 -3.82
N LYS A 34 13.01 -9.26 -3.33
CA LYS A 34 14.03 -10.31 -3.33
C LYS A 34 13.61 -11.51 -2.47
N ASN A 35 13.02 -11.25 -1.30
CA ASN A 35 12.51 -12.31 -0.43
C ASN A 35 11.36 -13.07 -1.10
N PHE A 36 10.43 -12.38 -1.80
CA PHE A 36 9.38 -13.03 -2.58
C PHE A 36 9.96 -13.91 -3.69
N TYR A 37 10.95 -13.42 -4.43
CA TYR A 37 11.61 -14.18 -5.48
C TYR A 37 12.31 -15.42 -4.94
N ASN A 38 13.10 -15.28 -3.87
CA ASN A 38 13.86 -16.37 -3.27
C ASN A 38 12.93 -17.46 -2.69
N ALA A 39 11.79 -17.08 -2.13
CA ALA A 39 10.83 -18.01 -1.57
C ALA A 39 10.17 -18.92 -2.65
N LEU A 40 10.13 -18.48 -3.91
CA LEU A 40 9.46 -19.20 -4.99
C LEU A 40 10.32 -20.31 -5.59
N LYS A 41 9.71 -21.48 -5.79
CA LYS A 41 10.26 -22.55 -6.63
C LYS A 41 10.47 -22.06 -8.07
N PRO A 42 11.37 -22.69 -8.86
CA PRO A 42 11.41 -22.47 -10.31
C PRO A 42 10.02 -22.67 -10.94
N GLY A 43 9.53 -21.65 -11.66
CA GLY A 43 8.20 -21.66 -12.26
C GLY A 43 7.04 -21.23 -11.33
N GLY A 44 7.31 -21.01 -10.05
CA GLY A 44 6.36 -20.48 -9.07
C GLY A 44 5.83 -19.09 -9.44
N LYS A 45 4.70 -18.71 -8.85
CA LYS A 45 3.93 -17.52 -9.24
C LYS A 45 3.82 -16.50 -8.11
N LEU A 46 4.05 -15.23 -8.43
CA LEU A 46 3.74 -14.11 -7.56
C LEU A 46 2.37 -13.53 -7.96
N LEU A 47 1.45 -13.44 -7.01
CA LEU A 47 0.22 -12.67 -7.14
C LEU A 47 0.34 -11.37 -6.35
N PHE A 48 0.07 -10.25 -7.00
CA PHE A 48 0.17 -8.92 -6.42
C PHE A 48 -1.16 -8.19 -6.52
N HIS A 49 -1.75 -7.84 -5.38
CA HIS A 49 -2.96 -7.04 -5.31
C HIS A 49 -2.59 -5.59 -5.02
N THR A 50 -2.83 -4.70 -5.98
CA THR A 50 -2.67 -3.25 -5.81
C THR A 50 -4.02 -2.54 -5.95
N ASP A 51 -4.33 -1.67 -4.99
CA ASP A 51 -5.50 -0.78 -5.07
C ASP A 51 -5.21 0.47 -5.93
N VAL A 52 -3.94 0.64 -6.33
CA VAL A 52 -3.49 1.82 -7.06
C VAL A 52 -3.11 1.44 -8.48
N ASN A 53 -3.78 2.11 -9.41
CA ASN A 53 -3.63 1.94 -10.85
C ASN A 53 -3.11 3.25 -11.43
N ILE A 54 -1.83 3.28 -11.81
CA ILE A 54 -1.18 4.47 -12.38
C ILE A 54 -1.96 5.04 -13.58
N PRO A 55 -2.37 4.25 -14.59
CA PRO A 55 -3.26 4.75 -15.65
C PRO A 55 -4.53 5.46 -15.15
N ARG A 56 -5.16 4.96 -14.08
CA ARG A 56 -6.35 5.59 -13.49
C ARG A 56 -6.04 6.89 -12.75
N ILE A 57 -4.87 7.00 -12.13
CA ILE A 57 -4.39 8.26 -11.55
C ILE A 57 -4.19 9.28 -12.67
N LEU A 58 -3.44 8.89 -13.72
CA LEU A 58 -3.12 9.76 -14.84
C LEU A 58 -4.37 10.18 -15.64
N SER A 59 -5.44 9.40 -15.61
CA SER A 59 -6.73 9.77 -16.24
C SER A 59 -7.55 10.76 -15.41
N GLY A 60 -7.14 11.09 -14.18
CA GLY A 60 -7.88 11.95 -13.26
C GLY A 60 -9.11 11.31 -12.63
N GLN A 61 -9.32 10.00 -12.82
CA GLN A 61 -10.46 9.25 -12.27
C GLN A 61 -10.18 8.63 -10.89
N TYR A 62 -8.99 8.88 -10.35
CA TYR A 62 -8.61 8.48 -9.00
C TYR A 62 -9.19 9.48 -7.99
N LYS A 63 -9.76 8.97 -6.89
CA LYS A 63 -10.34 9.81 -5.84
C LYS A 63 -9.24 10.20 -4.86
N GLU A 64 -8.67 11.39 -5.05
CA GLU A 64 -7.64 11.95 -4.17
C GLU A 64 -8.19 12.42 -2.81
N ASP A 65 -9.49 12.63 -2.68
CA ASP A 65 -10.16 13.00 -1.43
C ASP A 65 -11.48 12.20 -1.32
N GLU A 66 -11.54 11.30 -0.35
CA GLU A 66 -12.69 10.44 -0.13
C GLU A 66 -13.11 10.48 1.35
N ILE A 67 -14.42 10.56 1.58
CA ILE A 67 -15.01 10.45 2.92
C ILE A 67 -15.82 9.16 3.02
N ARG A 68 -15.57 8.38 4.08
CA ARG A 68 -16.27 7.15 4.41
C ARG A 68 -16.89 7.24 5.80
N HIS A 69 -18.15 6.81 5.91
CA HIS A 69 -18.82 6.65 7.20
C HIS A 69 -18.57 5.24 7.74
N LEU A 70 -18.05 5.15 8.95
CA LEU A 70 -17.72 3.89 9.60
C LEU A 70 -18.90 3.40 10.45
N HIS A 71 -19.04 2.09 10.61
CA HIS A 71 -20.04 1.48 11.51
C HIS A 71 -19.95 1.98 12.96
N SER A 72 -18.79 2.49 13.38
CA SER A 72 -18.55 3.08 14.69
C SER A 72 -19.09 4.51 14.85
N GLN A 73 -19.88 5.01 13.89
CA GLN A 73 -20.36 6.40 13.82
C GLN A 73 -19.24 7.45 13.68
N LYS A 74 -18.04 6.99 13.31
CA LYS A 74 -16.90 7.84 12.97
C LYS A 74 -16.88 8.13 11.48
N THR A 75 -16.19 9.19 11.11
CA THR A 75 -15.90 9.54 9.71
C THR A 75 -14.41 9.32 9.44
N LEU A 76 -14.08 8.65 8.35
CA LEU A 76 -12.73 8.53 7.81
C LEU A 76 -12.64 9.36 6.54
N ARG A 77 -11.81 10.40 6.52
CA ARG A 77 -11.40 11.09 5.30
C ARG A 77 -10.01 10.59 4.90
N ILE A 78 -9.88 10.19 3.64
CA ILE A 78 -8.64 9.72 3.03
C ILE A 78 -8.26 10.78 2.01
N ILE A 79 -7.08 11.37 2.17
CA ILE A 79 -6.51 12.32 1.22
C ILE A 79 -5.25 11.68 0.67
N ASP A 80 -5.20 11.39 -0.62
CA ASP A 80 -4.09 10.75 -1.30
C ASP A 80 -3.60 11.63 -2.45
N LYS A 81 -2.27 11.80 -2.57
CA LYS A 81 -1.66 12.52 -3.68
C LYS A 81 -0.50 11.71 -4.27
N TYR A 82 -0.58 11.41 -5.55
CA TYR A 82 0.51 10.77 -6.28
C TYR A 82 1.60 11.79 -6.63
N ASN A 83 2.86 11.45 -6.35
CA ASN A 83 4.03 12.20 -6.79
C ASN A 83 4.78 11.39 -7.87
N PRO A 84 4.87 11.90 -9.12
CA PRO A 84 5.56 11.20 -10.20
C PRO A 84 7.08 11.18 -10.06
N GLN A 85 7.67 12.06 -9.24
CA GLN A 85 9.12 12.14 -9.08
C GLN A 85 9.67 10.98 -8.24
N ASP A 86 9.03 10.70 -7.10
CA ASP A 86 9.40 9.59 -6.20
C ASP A 86 8.54 8.33 -6.45
N LYS A 87 7.53 8.42 -7.32
CA LYS A 87 6.56 7.36 -7.64
C LYS A 87 5.82 6.87 -6.40
N ARG A 88 5.52 7.76 -5.46
CA ARG A 88 4.78 7.42 -4.24
C ARG A 88 3.42 8.09 -4.20
N ILE A 89 2.48 7.45 -3.53
CA ILE A 89 1.32 8.15 -2.97
C ILE A 89 1.71 8.64 -1.59
N HIS A 90 1.47 9.93 -1.35
CA HIS A 90 1.52 10.55 -0.03
C HIS A 90 0.09 10.73 0.46
N GLY A 91 -0.24 10.03 1.54
CA GLY A 91 -1.60 9.92 2.03
C GLY A 91 -1.76 10.32 3.48
N THR A 92 -2.94 10.83 3.83
CA THR A 92 -3.32 11.15 5.20
C THR A 92 -4.71 10.60 5.48
N TRP A 93 -4.83 9.80 6.54
CA TRP A 93 -6.11 9.44 7.13
C TRP A 93 -6.48 10.43 8.23
N ILE A 94 -7.69 10.97 8.14
CA ILE A 94 -8.29 11.84 9.16
C ILE A 94 -9.52 11.13 9.69
N ILE A 95 -9.45 10.64 10.92
CA ILE A 95 -10.56 9.96 11.59
C ILE A 95 -11.17 10.92 12.59
N GLN A 96 -12.46 11.21 12.45
CA GLN A 96 -13.22 12.08 13.35
C GLN A 96 -14.32 11.29 14.06
N ASP A 97 -14.45 11.46 15.37
CA ASP A 97 -15.59 10.94 16.12
C ASP A 97 -16.76 11.92 16.22
N GLN A 98 -17.89 11.43 16.72
CA GLN A 98 -19.12 12.21 16.91
C GLN A 98 -18.99 13.39 17.88
N PHE A 99 -17.94 13.41 18.71
CA PHE A 99 -17.66 14.47 19.68
C PHE A 99 -16.65 15.49 19.15
N GLY A 100 -16.21 15.35 17.90
CA GLY A 100 -15.27 16.26 17.25
C GLY A 100 -13.80 15.95 17.51
N LYS A 101 -13.46 14.83 18.17
CA LYS A 101 -12.07 14.42 18.32
C LYS A 101 -11.53 13.92 16.98
N ILE A 102 -10.35 14.42 16.60
CA ILE A 102 -9.70 14.09 15.34
C ILE A 102 -8.40 13.32 15.60
N ILE A 103 -8.18 12.25 14.86
CA ILE A 103 -6.92 11.51 14.76
C ILE A 103 -6.43 11.66 13.32
N ARG A 104 -5.16 12.03 13.17
CA ARG A 104 -4.48 12.09 11.86
C ARG A 104 -3.37 11.06 11.80
N LYS A 105 -3.23 10.39 10.67
CA LYS A 105 -2.15 9.45 10.39
C LYS A 105 -1.68 9.59 8.96
N ASP A 106 -0.43 10.02 8.81
CA ASP A 106 0.23 10.13 7.52
C ASP A 106 0.88 8.79 7.14
N TYR A 107 0.97 8.55 5.83
CA TYR A 107 1.67 7.41 5.25
C TYR A 107 2.18 7.78 3.87
N SER A 108 3.15 6.98 3.38
CA SER A 108 3.50 7.00 1.97
C SER A 108 3.65 5.58 1.46
N VAL A 109 3.25 5.35 0.22
CA VAL A 109 3.31 4.02 -0.42
C VAL A 109 3.97 4.14 -1.78
N ARG A 110 4.95 3.28 -2.04
CA ARG A 110 5.55 3.12 -3.37
C ARG A 110 4.54 2.47 -4.33
N VAL A 111 4.43 3.06 -5.53
CA VAL A 111 3.54 2.61 -6.61
C VAL A 111 4.33 2.31 -7.88
#